data_AF-E7C4L5-F1
#
_entry.id   AF-E7C4L5-F1
#
_cell.length_a   1.000
_cell.length_b   1.000
_cell.length_c   1.000
_cell.angle_alpha   90.00
_cell.angle_beta   90.00
_cell.angle_gamma   90.00
#
_symmetry.space_group_name_H-M   'P 1'
#
loop_
_entity.id
_entity.type
_entity.pdbx_description
1 polymer ?
#
loop_
_entity_poly.entity_id
_entity_poly.type
_entity_poly.pdbx_seq_one_letter_code
_entity_poly.pdbx_strand_id
1 'polypeptide(L)'
;MRVLANWFEPPRQISSRFPVGSQIVIRYDPSKPSTSTIRAGLAYYDVLLALVGVVVLASIVLASGWELRKRFGSATDHNRHL
;
A
#
# COMPACT_ATOMS: atom_id res chain seq x y z
N MET A 1 3.03 19.55 -51.77
CA MET A 1 3.27 18.41 -50.87
C MET A 1 3.50 18.94 -49.46
N ARG A 2 2.54 18.81 -48.55
CA ARG A 2 2.69 19.15 -47.12
C ARG A 2 2.25 17.95 -46.31
N VAL A 3 3.23 17.13 -45.97
CA VAL A 3 3.16 16.22 -44.81
C VAL A 3 4.12 16.83 -43.79
N LEU A 4 3.99 16.44 -42.52
CA LEU A 4 4.91 16.69 -41.39
C LEU A 4 4.42 17.78 -40.41
N ALA A 5 3.75 17.37 -39.33
CA ALA A 5 3.98 17.88 -37.96
C ALA A 5 3.00 17.34 -36.90
N ASN A 6 1.91 16.67 -37.26
CA ASN A 6 0.83 16.37 -36.29
C ASN A 6 1.11 15.15 -35.38
N TRP A 7 2.31 14.56 -35.42
CA TRP A 7 2.58 13.24 -34.87
C TRP A 7 3.01 13.22 -33.39
N PHE A 8 3.26 14.38 -32.77
CA PHE A 8 3.94 14.41 -31.46
C PHE A 8 3.47 15.48 -30.49
N GLU A 9 2.25 16.00 -30.60
CA GLU A 9 1.70 16.87 -29.55
C GLU A 9 1.03 16.00 -28.48
N PRO A 10 1.71 15.64 -27.36
CA PRO A 10 1.01 15.01 -26.26
C PRO A 10 -0.05 15.99 -25.74
N PRO A 11 -1.26 15.52 -25.40
CA PRO A 11 -2.28 16.38 -24.80
C PRO A 11 -1.69 17.11 -23.59
N ARG A 12 -2.00 18.42 -23.43
CA ARG A 12 -1.33 19.33 -22.48
C ARG A 12 -1.22 18.80 -21.04
N GLN A 13 -2.14 17.94 -20.62
CA GLN A 13 -2.14 17.27 -19.31
C GLN A 13 -0.96 16.30 -19.11
N ILE A 14 -0.50 15.64 -20.17
CA ILE A 14 0.62 14.71 -20.13
C ILE A 14 1.92 15.50 -20.09
N SER A 15 2.05 16.55 -20.90
CA SER A 15 3.25 17.40 -20.92
C SER A 15 3.51 18.13 -19.60
N SER A 16 2.45 18.47 -18.83
CA SER A 16 2.63 19.05 -17.50
C SER A 16 3.12 18.04 -16.45
N ARG A 17 2.76 16.76 -16.58
CA ARG A 17 3.22 15.70 -15.67
C ARG A 17 4.58 15.13 -16.05
N PHE A 18 4.89 15.12 -17.35
CA PHE A 18 6.13 14.57 -17.91
C PHE A 18 6.70 15.57 -18.91
N PRO A 19 7.39 16.62 -18.41
CA PRO A 19 7.96 17.65 -19.28
C PRO A 19 9.04 17.07 -20.18
N VAL A 20 9.15 17.62 -21.40
CA VAL A 20 10.17 17.22 -22.37
C VAL A 20 11.55 17.43 -21.76
N GLY A 21 12.42 16.41 -21.86
CA GLY A 21 13.75 16.42 -21.26
C GLY A 21 13.83 15.92 -19.80
N SER A 22 12.70 15.56 -19.18
CA SER A 22 12.71 14.93 -17.85
C SER A 22 13.19 13.48 -17.91
N GLN A 23 13.96 13.06 -16.92
CA GLN A 23 14.33 11.66 -16.71
C GLN A 23 13.22 10.95 -15.93
N ILE A 24 12.69 9.87 -16.50
CA ILE A 24 11.59 9.10 -15.92
C ILE A 24 12.03 7.64 -15.80
N VAL A 25 11.86 7.07 -14.62
CA VAL A 25 12.12 5.65 -14.38
C VAL A 25 10.89 4.85 -14.78
N ILE A 26 11.03 3.97 -15.77
CA ILE A 26 9.97 3.08 -16.24
C ILE A 26 10.20 1.70 -15.64
N ARG A 27 9.18 1.16 -14.96
CA ARG A 27 9.22 -0.22 -14.49
C ARG A 27 8.74 -1.12 -15.62
N TYR A 28 9.64 -1.93 -16.16
CA TYR A 28 9.36 -2.85 -17.26
C TYR A 28 9.41 -4.30 -16.76
N ASP A 29 8.34 -5.07 -17.03
CA ASP A 29 8.31 -6.52 -16.83
C ASP A 29 8.36 -7.20 -18.21
N PRO A 30 9.46 -7.87 -18.58
CA PRO A 30 9.59 -8.52 -19.88
C PRO A 30 8.62 -9.69 -20.09
N SER A 31 8.09 -10.28 -19.01
CA SER A 31 7.12 -11.37 -19.10
C SER A 31 5.70 -10.85 -19.38
N LYS A 32 5.43 -9.59 -19.06
CA LYS A 32 4.15 -8.90 -19.26
C LYS A 32 4.40 -7.46 -19.72
N PRO A 33 4.77 -7.25 -20.99
CA PRO A 33 5.15 -5.93 -21.49
C PRO A 33 4.00 -4.91 -21.41
N SER A 34 2.75 -5.37 -21.42
CA SER A 34 1.56 -4.52 -21.26
C SER A 34 1.40 -3.91 -19.86
N THR A 35 2.15 -4.38 -18.85
CA THR A 35 2.08 -3.84 -17.49
C THR A 35 3.18 -2.81 -17.19
N SER A 36 3.90 -2.33 -18.20
CA SER A 36 4.91 -1.28 -18.01
C SER A 36 4.25 -0.01 -17.47
N THR A 37 4.77 0.53 -16.37
CA THR A 37 4.20 1.73 -15.74
C THR A 37 5.28 2.64 -15.18
N ILE A 38 5.03 3.95 -15.28
CA ILE A 38 5.87 5.02 -14.69
C ILE A 38 5.68 5.09 -13.17
N ARG A 39 4.48 4.75 -12.68
CA ARG A 39 4.17 4.69 -11.25
C ARG A 39 3.41 3.39 -10.99
N ALA A 40 4.04 2.48 -10.27
CA ALA A 40 3.35 1.31 -9.75
C ALA A 40 2.24 1.81 -8.81
N GLY A 41 0.98 1.59 -9.19
CA GLY A 41 -0.15 1.81 -8.28
C GLY A 41 -0.18 0.74 -7.18
N LEU A 42 -1.07 0.89 -6.20
CA LEU A 42 -1.31 -0.20 -5.24
C LEU A 42 -1.79 -1.43 -6.01
N ALA A 43 -1.04 -2.52 -5.90
CA ALA A 43 -1.47 -3.82 -6.40
C ALA A 43 -2.48 -4.45 -5.43
N TYR A 44 -3.29 -5.39 -5.93
CA TYR A 44 -4.21 -6.17 -5.10
C TYR A 44 -3.51 -6.83 -3.90
N TYR A 45 -2.31 -7.37 -4.13
CA TYR A 45 -1.50 -7.99 -3.08
C TYR A 45 -0.99 -7.00 -2.04
N ASP A 46 -0.75 -5.73 -2.40
CA ASP A 46 -0.32 -4.70 -1.42
C ASP A 46 -1.46 -4.40 -0.43
N VAL A 47 -2.69 -4.30 -0.93
CA VAL A 47 -3.88 -4.10 -0.09
C VAL A 47 -4.13 -5.30 0.80
N LEU A 48 -4.02 -6.52 0.25
CA LEU A 48 -4.18 -7.75 1.02
C LEU A 48 -3.13 -7.86 2.13
N LEU A 49 -1.87 -7.53 1.83
CA LEU A 49 -0.77 -7.55 2.81
C LEU A 49 -1.01 -6.54 3.94
N ALA A 50 -1.48 -5.34 3.60
CA ALA A 50 -1.84 -4.34 4.60
C ALA A 50 -2.97 -4.82 5.52
N LEU A 51 -4.01 -5.45 4.98
CA LEU A 51 -5.11 -6.01 5.77
C LEU A 51 -4.64 -7.13 6.71
N VAL A 52 -3.80 -8.04 6.21
CA VAL A 52 -3.20 -9.09 7.05
C VAL A 52 -2.40 -8.47 8.20
N GLY A 53 -1.59 -7.45 7.90
CA GLY A 53 -0.84 -6.71 8.92
C GLY A 53 -1.74 -6.12 10.02
N VAL A 54 -2.86 -5.51 9.63
CA VAL A 54 -3.86 -4.95 10.58
C VAL A 54 -4.46 -6.05 11.46
N VAL A 55 -4.84 -7.19 10.89
CA VAL A 55 -5.42 -8.32 11.64
C VAL A 55 -4.41 -8.89 12.65
N VAL A 56 -3.14 -9.04 12.25
CA VAL A 56 -2.08 -9.52 13.13
C VAL A 56 -1.82 -8.53 14.27
N LEU A 57 -1.78 -7.23 13.99
CA LEU A 57 -1.61 -6.21 15.03
C LEU A 57 -2.79 -6.20 16.01
N ALA A 58 -4.02 -6.28 15.50
CA ALA A 58 -5.22 -6.32 16.32
C ALA A 58 -5.24 -7.55 17.23
N SER A 59 -4.85 -8.72 16.73
CA SER A 59 -4.83 -9.95 17.53
C SER A 59 -3.79 -9.89 18.66
N ILE A 60 -2.62 -9.29 18.42
CA ILE A 60 -1.59 -9.08 19.46
C ILE A 60 -2.11 -8.15 20.56
N VAL A 61 -2.77 -7.05 20.20
CA VAL A 61 -3.33 -6.10 21.17
C VAL A 61 -4.43 -6.75 22.01
N LEU A 62 -5.33 -7.50 21.37
CA LEU A 62 -6.40 -8.21 22.07
C LEU A 62 -5.87 -9.30 23.00
N ALA A 63 -4.88 -10.08 22.56
CA ALA A 63 -4.24 -11.10 23.39
C ALA A 63 -3.55 -10.46 24.60
N SER A 64 -2.85 -9.34 24.39
CA SER A 64 -2.16 -8.62 25.47
C SER A 64 -3.14 -8.08 26.52
N GLY A 65 -4.28 -7.53 26.10
CA GLY A 65 -5.34 -7.09 27.00
C GLY A 65 -5.98 -8.25 27.78
N TRP A 66 -6.18 -9.39 27.13
CA TRP A 66 -6.73 -10.60 27.76
C TRP A 66 -5.81 -11.15 28.85
N GLU A 67 -4.49 -11.16 28.62
CA GLU A 67 -3.51 -11.61 29.61
C GLU A 67 -3.44 -10.70 30.84
N LEU A 68 -3.51 -9.38 30.63
CA LEU A 68 -3.57 -8.42 31.75
C LEU A 68 -4.83 -8.64 32.60
N ARG A 69 -5.99 -8.84 31.98
CA ARG A 69 -7.24 -9.12 32.69
C ARG A 69 -7.15 -10.35 33.58
N LYS A 70 -6.55 -11.45 33.10
CA LYS A 70 -6.39 -12.69 33.89
C LYS A 70 -5.53 -12.45 35.14
N ARG A 71 -4.44 -11.69 34.99
CA ARG A 71 -3.50 -11.41 36.10
C ARG A 71 -4.12 -10.54 37.19
N PHE A 72 -4.90 -9.52 36.83
CA PHE A 72 -5.53 -8.63 37.82
C PHE A 72 -6.83 -9.21 38.40
N GLY A 73 -7.56 -10.05 37.65
CA GLY A 73 -8.77 -10.71 38.16
C GLY A 73 -8.51 -11.57 39.40
N SER A 74 -7.44 -12.37 39.38
CA SER A 74 -7.09 -13.27 40.49
C SER A 74 -6.67 -12.57 41.78
N ALA A 75 -6.29 -11.29 41.74
CA ALA A 75 -5.91 -10.55 42.96
C ALA A 75 -7.13 -10.11 43.80
N THR A 76 -8.32 -10.07 43.19
CA THR A 76 -9.52 -9.53 43.84
C THR A 76 -10.31 -10.57 44.64
N ASP A 77 -10.10 -11.86 44.38
CA ASP A 77 -10.83 -12.94 45.06
C ASP A 77 -10.21 -13.34 46.41
N HIS A 78 -8.95 -13.01 46.68
CA HIS A 78 -8.31 -13.36 47.95
C HIS A 78 -8.74 -12.49 49.14
N ASN A 79 -9.43 -11.37 48.88
CA ASN A 79 -9.84 -10.39 49.91
C ASN A 79 -11.33 -10.44 50.25
N ARG A 80 -12.06 -11.46 49.77
CA ARG A 80 -13.50 -11.67 50.05
C ARG A 80 -13.76 -12.72 51.13
N HIS A 81 -12.71 -13.25 51.75
CA HIS A 81 -12.78 -14.28 52.78
C HIS A 81 -12.24 -13.81 54.15
N LEU A 82 -12.12 -12.51 54.36
CA LEU A 82 -11.87 -11.87 55.66
C LEU A 82 -13.03 -10.93 55.98
#